data_AF-A0A5C3MSY4-F1
#
_entry.id   AF-A0A5C3MSY4-F1
#
_cell.length_a   1.000
_cell.length_b   1.000
_cell.length_c   1.000
_cell.angle_alpha   90.00
_cell.angle_beta   90.00
_cell.angle_gamma   90.00
#
_symmetry.space_group_name_H-M   'P 1'
#
loop_
_entity.id
_entity.type
_entity.pdbx_description
1 polymer ?
#
loop_
_entity_poly.entity_id
_entity_poly.type
_entity_poly.pdbx_seq_one_letter_code
_entity_poly.pdbx_strand_id
1 'polypeptide(L)' 'MVHKPTGKRLIRTKKYLTHDAQNQLRLEDTVLIRNCPPISARKRFTLAKILKSPEAQRTLAHSTPA' A
#
# COMPACT_ATOMS: atom_id res chain seq x y z
N MET A 1 7.27 -14.03 -11.95
CA MET A 1 8.51 -14.49 -12.60
C MET A 1 8.39 -15.97 -12.87
N VAL A 2 8.80 -16.47 -14.04
CA VAL A 2 8.80 -17.91 -14.32
C VAL A 2 10.19 -18.48 -14.03
N HIS A 3 10.27 -19.58 -13.29
CA HIS A 3 11.53 -20.28 -13.06
C HIS A 3 11.99 -20.94 -14.37
N LYS A 4 13.14 -20.49 -14.90
CA LYS A 4 13.61 -20.88 -16.26
C LYS A 4 13.78 -22.40 -16.45
N PRO A 5 14.34 -23.17 -15.51
CA PRO A 5 14.43 -24.63 -15.62
C PRO A 5 13.10 -25.38 -15.49
N THR A 6 12.28 -25.06 -14.48
CA THR A 6 11.11 -25.88 -14.12
C THR A 6 9.78 -25.34 -14.66
N GLY A 7 9.77 -24.16 -15.30
CA GLY A 7 8.56 -23.53 -15.82
C GLY A 7 7.55 -23.05 -14.76
N LYS A 8 7.83 -23.24 -13.47
CA LYS A 8 6.91 -22.88 -12.37
C LYS A 8 6.80 -21.36 -12.21
N ARG A 9 5.58 -20.85 -12.01
CA ARG A 9 5.31 -19.44 -11.74
C ARG A 9 5.61 -19.12 -10.28
N LEU A 10 6.54 -18.18 -10.07
CA LEU A 10 6.95 -17.70 -8.75
C LEU A 10 6.35 -16.32 -8.48
N ILE A 11 5.77 -16.19 -7.28
CA ILE A 11 5.29 -14.93 -6.71
C ILE A 11 6.44 -14.36 -5.86
N ARG A 12 6.74 -13.08 -6.06
CA ARG A 12 7.74 -12.35 -5.26
C ARG A 12 7.11 -11.09 -4.71
N THR A 13 7.41 -10.80 -3.46
CA THR A 13 6.97 -9.57 -2.78
C THR A 13 8.19 -8.72 -2.45
N LYS A 14 7.99 -7.40 -2.40
CA LYS A 14 9.02 -6.45 -1.99
C LYS A 14 8.36 -5.36 -1.17
N LYS A 15 9.01 -4.98 -0.08
CA LYS A 15 8.57 -3.86 0.76
C LYS A 15 9.04 -2.56 0.11
N TYR A 16 8.10 -1.67 -0.14
CA TYR A 16 8.35 -0.32 -0.67
C TYR A 16 8.01 0.71 0.40
N LEU A 17 8.85 1.75 0.50
CA LEU A 17 8.55 2.89 1.36
C LEU A 17 7.80 3.93 0.54
N THR A 18 6.56 4.18 0.95
CA THR A 18 5.68 5.17 0.33
C THR A 18 5.74 6.46 1.12
N HIS A 19 5.66 7.58 0.42
CA HIS A 19 5.41 8.88 1.01
C HIS A 19 3.90 9.16 1.02
N ASP A 20 3.38 9.43 2.20
CA ASP A 20 2.05 9.96 2.45
C ASP A 20 2.22 11.26 3.23
N ALA A 21 1.82 12.39 2.63
CA ALA A 21 2.00 13.71 3.22
C ALA A 21 0.89 14.05 4.23
N GLN A 22 -0.31 13.50 4.03
CA GLN A 22 -1.51 13.82 4.83
C GLN A 22 -1.77 12.77 5.92
N ASN A 23 -0.94 11.73 5.98
CA ASN A 23 -1.00 10.64 6.96
C ASN A 23 -2.39 9.98 7.02
N GLN A 24 -2.96 9.72 5.84
CA GLN A 24 -4.28 9.12 5.68
C GLN A 24 -4.26 7.59 5.80
N LEU A 25 -3.09 6.99 5.57
CA LEU A 25 -2.94 5.53 5.56
C LEU A 25 -3.02 4.94 6.95
N ARG A 26 -3.77 3.85 7.05
CA ARG A 26 -3.92 3.01 8.24
C ARG A 26 -3.32 1.62 8.01
N LEU A 27 -3.28 0.81 9.07
CA LEU A 27 -2.77 -0.56 8.95
C LEU A 27 -3.74 -1.41 8.12
N GLU A 28 -3.17 -2.38 7.39
CA GLU A 28 -3.92 -3.30 6.51
C GLU A 28 -4.69 -2.62 5.35
N ASP A 29 -4.32 -1.38 5.01
CA ASP A 29 -4.86 -0.70 3.82
C ASP A 29 -4.29 -1.30 2.52
N THR A 30 -5.17 -1.55 1.56
CA THR A 30 -4.77 -1.90 0.18
C THR A 30 -4.67 -0.64 -0.65
N VAL A 31 -3.48 -0.34 -1.15
CA VAL A 31 -3.16 0.94 -1.80
C VAL A 31 -2.55 0.75 -3.18
N LEU A 32 -2.82 1.71 -4.07
CA LEU A 32 -2.07 1.93 -5.30
C LEU A 32 -1.01 3.00 -5.07
N ILE A 33 0.22 2.68 -5.42
CA ILE A 33 1.38 3.58 -5.31
C ILE A 33 1.87 3.95 -6.71
N ARG A 34 2.39 5.16 -6.85
CA ARG A 34 3.01 5.67 -8.09
C ARG A 34 4.45 6.07 -7.87
N ASN A 35 5.28 5.99 -8.90
CA ASN A 35 6.63 6.54 -8.89
C ASN A 35 6.60 8.05 -8.67
N CYS A 36 7.57 8.57 -7.92
CA CYS A 36 7.75 10.00 -7.69
C CYS A 36 9.25 10.36 -7.67
N PRO A 37 9.60 11.66 -7.73
CA PRO A 37 10.95 12.12 -7.42
C PRO A 37 11.42 11.62 -6.03
N PRO A 38 12.73 11.55 -5.78
CA PRO A 38 13.24 11.11 -4.48
C PRO A 38 12.84 12.09 -3.38
N ILE A 39 12.04 11.63 -2.43
CA ILE A 39 11.58 12.43 -1.27
C ILE A 39 12.51 12.23 -0.07
N SER A 40 13.14 11.06 0.00
CA SER A 40 14.14 10.69 0.99
C SER A 40 15.07 9.65 0.38
N ALA A 41 16.12 9.24 1.10
CA ALA A 41 17.12 8.27 0.63
C ALA A 41 16.50 6.99 0.02
N ARG A 42 15.37 6.52 0.57
CA ARG A 42 14.69 5.30 0.12
C ARG A 42 13.23 5.49 -0.33
N LYS A 43 12.64 6.66 -0.15
CA LYS A 43 11.24 6.95 -0.51
C LYS A 43 11.15 7.50 -1.93
N ARG A 44 10.69 6.67 -2.87
CA ARG A 44 10.55 6.98 -4.31
C ARG A 44 9.16 6.65 -4.86
N PHE A 45 8.21 6.44 -3.95
CA PHE A 45 6.81 6.15 -4.27
C PHE A 45 5.90 7.06 -3.47
N THR A 46 4.81 7.51 -4.08
CA THR A 46 3.74 8.29 -3.42
C THR A 46 2.43 7.53 -3.46
N LEU A 47 1.57 7.81 -2.48
CA LEU A 47 0.20 7.30 -2.49
C LEU A 47 -0.57 7.88 -3.69
N ALA A 48 -1.20 7.01 -4.49
CA ALA A 48 -2.06 7.42 -5.60
C ALA A 48 -3.55 7.24 -5.28
N LYS A 49 -3.92 6.08 -4.73
CA LYS A 49 -5.31 5.77 -4.37
C LYS A 49 -5.38 4.71 -3.28
N ILE A 50 -6.31 4.87 -2.34
CA ILE A 50 -6.68 3.84 -1.36
C ILE A 50 -7.81 3.00 -1.98
N LEU A 51 -7.60 1.69 -2.09
CA LEU A 51 -8.60 0.76 -2.66
C LEU A 51 -9.49 0.17 -1.56
N LYS A 52 -8.89 -0.19 -0.42
CA LYS A 52 -9.60 -0.78 0.71
C LYS A 52 -8.96 -0.29 2.00
N SER A 53 -9.77 0.25 2.91
CA SER A 53 -9.34 0.61 4.26
C SER A 53 -10.24 -0.03 5.32
N PRO A 54 -9.85 -1.20 5.85
CA PRO A 54 -10.64 -1.91 6.86
C PRO A 54 -10.73 -1.13 8.18
N GLU A 55 -9.64 -0.51 8.62
CA GLU A 55 -9.62 0.21 9.90
C GLU A 55 -10.50 1.46 9.86
N ALA A 56 -10.51 2.19 8.75
CA ALA A 56 -11.39 3.35 8.58
C ALA A 56 -12.87 2.95 8.76
N GLN A 57 -13.27 1.86 8.11
CA GLN A 57 -14.64 1.34 8.18
C GLN A 57 -15.02 0.95 9.61
N ARG A 58 -14.10 0.30 10.35
CA ARG A 58 -14.32 -0.06 11.76
C ARG A 58 -14.53 1.17 12.63
N THR A 59 -13.66 2.18 12.50
CA THR A 59 -13.80 3.40 13.31
C THR A 59 -15.12 4.12 13.07
N LEU A 60 -15.57 4.19 11.82
CA LEU A 60 -16.86 4.79 11.44
C LEU A 60 -18.05 4.00 11.99
N ALA A 61 -17.98 2.67 11.98
CA ALA A 61 -19.02 1.82 12.55
C ALA A 61 -19.15 2.03 14.07
N HIS A 62 -18.03 2.21 14.78
CA HIS A 62 -18.05 2.48 16.22
C HIS A 62 -18.52 3.90 16.58
N SER A 63 -18.30 4.90 15.72
CA SER A 63 -18.66 6.29 16.01
C SER A 63 -20.13 6.62 15.77
N THR A 64 -20.89 5.73 15.13
CA THR A 64 -22.32 5.96 14.85
C THR A 64 -23.12 5.38 16.02
N PRO A 65 -23.64 6.18 16.96
CA PRO A 65 -24.59 5.69 17.94
C PRO A 65 -25.88 5.26 17.21
N ALA A 66 -26.46 4.15 17.66
CA ALA A 66 -27.72 3.60 17.16
C ALA A 66 -28.90 4.57 17.35
#